data_AF-A0A2D5YUG0-F1
#
_entry.id   AF-A0A2D5YUG0-F1
#
_cell.length_a   1.000
_cell.length_b   1.000
_cell.length_c   1.000
_cell.angle_alpha   90.00
_cell.angle_beta   90.00
_cell.angle_gamma   90.00
#
_symmetry.space_group_name_H-M   'P 1'
#
loop_
_entity.id
_entity.type
_entity.pdbx_description
1 polymer ?
#
loop_
_entity_poly.entity_id
_entity_poly.type
_entity_poly.pdbx_seq_one_letter_code
_entity_poly.pdbx_strand_id
1 'polypeptide(L)'
;MLLDDPRSIELFRAAGRLSCPVVLHMDVAWLVGDDGRPQYQSRWYGGSVENLHRAMIACPDTIFIGHAPGFWRAISGDAESDPALYPSGPITPGGRLHELFDQHANLWADLSAGSGMNALKRGGDDRAAAFIERYADRLLFGRDCYGGDLIRYLDSLPLNDTTRQYVYCQNARRLIPLPVGQHGSALQ
;
A
#
# COMPACT_ATOMS: atom_id res chain seq x y z
N MET A 1 -1.94 12.21 -15.27
CA MET A 1 -3.38 12.27 -14.95
C MET A 1 -3.48 11.92 -13.48
N LEU A 2 -4.00 12.82 -12.65
CA LEU A 2 -4.03 12.62 -11.21
C LEU A 2 -5.01 11.49 -10.86
N LEU A 3 -4.82 10.83 -9.70
CA LEU A 3 -5.71 9.76 -9.25
C LEU A 3 -7.16 10.25 -9.03
N ASP A 4 -7.34 11.52 -8.69
CA ASP A 4 -8.64 12.16 -8.50
C ASP A 4 -9.13 12.96 -9.72
N ASP A 5 -8.46 12.84 -10.86
CA ASP A 5 -8.96 13.41 -12.11
C ASP A 5 -10.30 12.73 -12.48
N PRO A 6 -11.32 13.48 -12.94
CA PRO A 6 -12.62 12.90 -13.31
C PRO A 6 -12.52 11.70 -14.26
N ARG A 7 -11.53 11.67 -15.16
CA ARG A 7 -11.30 10.55 -16.08
C ARG A 7 -10.74 9.32 -15.36
N SER A 8 -9.86 9.50 -14.38
CA SER A 8 -9.39 8.42 -13.51
C SER A 8 -10.55 7.86 -12.67
N ILE A 9 -11.40 8.74 -12.13
CA ILE A 9 -12.56 8.35 -11.34
C ILE A 9 -13.52 7.47 -12.16
N GLU A 10 -13.80 7.80 -13.42
CA GLU A 10 -14.66 6.97 -14.26
C GLU A 10 -14.06 5.57 -14.52
N LEU A 11 -12.74 5.47 -14.68
CA LEU A 11 -12.04 4.19 -14.78
C LEU A 11 -12.16 3.38 -13.47
N PHE A 12 -11.93 4.02 -12.33
CA PHE A 12 -12.00 3.36 -11.03
C PHE A 12 -13.41 2.90 -10.69
N ARG A 13 -14.44 3.70 -11.00
CA ARG A 13 -15.84 3.29 -10.87
C ARG A 13 -16.18 2.09 -11.76
N ALA A 14 -15.64 2.04 -12.97
CA ALA A 14 -15.79 0.86 -13.83
C ALA A 14 -15.15 -0.37 -13.20
N ALA A 15 -13.94 -0.25 -12.65
CA ALA A 15 -13.26 -1.33 -11.96
C ALA A 15 -14.08 -1.84 -10.74
N GLY A 16 -14.61 -0.94 -9.92
CA GLY A 16 -15.49 -1.27 -8.79
C GLY A 16 -16.76 -2.03 -9.22
N ARG A 17 -17.46 -1.55 -10.27
CA ARG A 17 -18.64 -2.26 -10.83
C ARG A 17 -18.33 -3.66 -11.34
N LEU A 18 -17.09 -3.90 -11.76
CA LEU A 18 -16.61 -5.20 -12.24
C LEU A 18 -15.98 -6.05 -11.15
N SER A 19 -15.99 -5.60 -9.89
CA SER A 19 -15.31 -6.24 -8.77
C SER A 19 -13.82 -6.49 -9.06
N CYS A 20 -13.17 -5.54 -9.74
CA CYS A 20 -11.77 -5.60 -10.12
C CYS A 20 -10.95 -4.64 -9.25
N PRO A 21 -10.11 -5.15 -8.33
CA PRO A 21 -9.23 -4.30 -7.53
C PRO A 21 -8.22 -3.54 -8.39
N VAL A 22 -7.87 -2.33 -7.97
CA VAL A 22 -6.95 -1.45 -8.68
C VAL A 22 -5.63 -1.35 -7.93
N VAL A 23 -4.56 -1.93 -8.47
CA VAL A 23 -3.19 -1.74 -7.95
C VAL A 23 -2.63 -0.42 -8.46
N LEU A 24 -2.21 0.44 -7.53
CA LEU A 24 -1.69 1.77 -7.82
C LEU A 24 -0.20 1.84 -7.57
N HIS A 25 0.61 1.82 -8.64
CA HIS A 25 1.99 2.23 -8.52
C HIS A 25 2.05 3.72 -8.22
N MET A 26 2.48 4.11 -7.01
CA MET A 26 2.64 5.51 -6.62
C MET A 26 4.11 5.86 -6.42
N ASP A 27 4.58 6.85 -7.18
CA ASP A 27 5.87 7.48 -6.98
C ASP A 27 5.71 8.87 -6.33
N VAL A 28 6.82 9.58 -6.11
CA VAL A 28 6.82 10.93 -5.53
C VAL A 28 6.97 11.95 -6.65
N ALA A 29 6.05 12.92 -6.75
CA ALA A 29 6.08 13.94 -7.80
C ALA A 29 7.21 14.97 -7.60
N TRP A 30 7.60 15.22 -6.35
CA TRP A 30 8.59 16.22 -5.96
C TRP A 30 9.50 15.66 -4.88
N LEU A 31 10.81 15.69 -5.10
CA LEU A 31 11.82 15.34 -4.10
C LEU A 31 12.70 16.55 -3.83
N VAL A 32 13.21 16.67 -2.60
CA VAL A 32 14.18 17.72 -2.26
C VAL A 32 15.51 17.39 -2.93
N GLY A 33 16.00 18.29 -3.78
CA GLY A 33 17.31 18.17 -4.43
C GLY A 33 18.47 18.56 -3.52
N ASP A 34 19.70 18.33 -4.00
CA ASP A 34 20.93 18.68 -3.28
C ASP A 34 21.06 20.18 -2.95
N ASP A 35 20.37 21.04 -3.70
CA ASP A 35 20.29 22.49 -3.48
C ASP A 35 19.20 22.89 -2.47
N GLY A 36 18.53 21.91 -1.85
CA GLY A 36 17.43 22.10 -0.90
C GLY A 36 16.11 22.50 -1.55
N ARG A 37 16.00 22.50 -2.88
CA ARG A 37 14.79 22.90 -3.61
C ARG A 37 13.99 21.69 -4.09
N PRO A 38 12.65 21.77 -4.17
CA PRO A 38 11.85 20.72 -4.78
C PRO A 38 12.19 20.52 -6.26
N GLN A 39 12.49 19.28 -6.63
CA GLN A 39 12.75 18.84 -8.00
C GLN A 39 11.64 17.93 -8.50
N TYR A 40 11.07 18.29 -9.64
CA TYR A 40 9.98 17.54 -10.25
C TYR A 40 10.46 16.20 -10.82
N GLN A 41 9.78 15.12 -10.45
CA GLN A 41 10.02 13.76 -10.95
C GLN A 41 9.08 13.47 -12.12
N SER A 42 9.58 13.68 -13.34
CA SER A 42 8.80 13.57 -14.59
C SER A 42 8.33 12.16 -14.96
N ARG A 43 8.57 11.16 -14.11
CA ARG A 43 8.07 9.79 -14.29
C ARG A 43 6.75 9.55 -13.57
N TRP A 44 6.32 10.48 -12.72
CA TRP A 44 5.11 10.35 -11.93
C TRP A 44 4.14 11.52 -12.12
N TYR A 45 2.86 11.18 -12.36
CA TYR A 45 1.79 12.13 -12.65
C TYR A 45 0.48 11.82 -11.93
N GLY A 46 0.46 10.84 -11.01
CA GLY A 46 -0.73 10.42 -10.27
C GLY A 46 -1.04 11.30 -9.05
N GLY A 47 -0.09 12.15 -8.64
CA GLY A 47 -0.26 13.05 -7.50
C GLY A 47 0.25 12.43 -6.19
N SER A 48 -0.40 12.75 -5.09
CA SER A 48 -0.02 12.32 -3.74
C SER A 48 -1.05 11.36 -3.14
N VAL A 49 -0.81 10.92 -1.90
CA VAL A 49 -1.81 10.18 -1.12
C VAL A 49 -3.09 10.99 -0.86
N GLU A 50 -3.08 12.33 -0.97
CA GLU A 50 -4.31 13.13 -0.93
C GLU A 50 -5.17 12.94 -2.19
N ASN A 51 -4.55 12.74 -3.35
CA ASN A 51 -5.28 12.42 -4.58
C ASN A 51 -5.90 11.01 -4.46
N LEU A 52 -5.15 10.05 -3.90
CA LEU A 52 -5.69 8.73 -3.58
C LEU A 52 -6.86 8.82 -2.59
N HIS A 53 -6.71 9.59 -1.50
CA HIS A 53 -7.77 9.81 -0.52
C HIS A 53 -9.08 10.29 -1.17
N ARG A 54 -9.01 11.30 -2.03
CA ARG A 54 -10.18 11.79 -2.77
C ARG A 54 -10.76 10.74 -3.73
N ALA A 55 -9.90 9.95 -4.37
CA ALA A 55 -10.34 8.84 -5.23
C ALA A 55 -11.08 7.75 -4.44
N MET A 56 -10.62 7.39 -3.23
CA MET A 56 -11.28 6.41 -2.37
C MET A 56 -12.66 6.87 -1.91
N ILE A 57 -12.82 8.15 -1.58
CA ILE A 57 -14.13 8.76 -1.27
C ILE A 57 -15.06 8.70 -2.49
N ALA A 58 -14.55 9.05 -3.67
CA ALA A 58 -15.36 9.12 -4.90
C ALA A 58 -15.76 7.74 -5.47
N CYS A 59 -15.05 6.69 -5.07
CA CYS A 59 -15.17 5.32 -5.56
C CYS A 59 -15.27 4.31 -4.40
N PRO A 60 -16.32 4.37 -3.57
CA PRO A 60 -16.43 3.53 -2.37
C PRO A 60 -16.49 2.03 -2.67
N ASP A 61 -17.01 1.64 -3.85
CA ASP A 61 -17.11 0.25 -4.30
C ASP A 61 -15.81 -0.29 -4.93
N THR A 62 -14.78 0.55 -5.07
CA THR A 62 -13.51 0.16 -5.70
C THR A 62 -12.46 -0.10 -4.63
N ILE A 63 -11.91 -1.32 -4.63
CA ILE A 63 -10.76 -1.66 -3.80
C ILE A 63 -9.49 -1.10 -4.45
N PHE A 64 -8.76 -0.27 -3.73
CA PHE A 64 -7.46 0.27 -4.13
C PHE A 64 -6.35 -0.44 -3.37
N ILE A 65 -5.32 -0.87 -4.08
CA ILE A 65 -4.12 -1.49 -3.50
C ILE A 65 -2.97 -0.51 -3.65
N GLY A 66 -2.56 0.11 -2.54
CA GLY A 66 -1.39 0.97 -2.48
C GLY A 66 -0.10 0.19 -2.72
N HIS A 67 0.73 0.71 -3.62
CA HIS A 67 1.96 0.08 -4.07
C HIS A 67 3.04 1.14 -4.35
N ALA A 68 4.31 0.72 -4.29
CA ALA A 68 5.51 1.51 -4.58
C ALA A 68 5.85 2.61 -3.54
N PRO A 69 6.97 3.35 -3.67
CA PRO A 69 7.54 4.12 -2.58
C PRO A 69 6.72 5.36 -2.24
N GLY A 70 6.08 6.01 -3.22
CA GLY A 70 5.21 7.16 -2.99
C GLY A 70 4.06 6.86 -2.02
N PHE A 71 3.50 5.65 -2.08
CA PHE A 71 2.50 5.18 -1.11
C PHE A 71 3.12 4.90 0.25
N TRP A 72 4.16 4.06 0.30
CA TRP A 72 4.74 3.58 1.56
C TRP A 72 5.50 4.66 2.36
N ARG A 73 5.94 5.74 1.72
CA ARG A 73 6.50 6.93 2.41
C ARG A 73 5.50 7.60 3.33
N ALA A 74 4.22 7.59 3.00
CA ALA A 74 3.17 8.25 3.77
C ALA A 74 3.01 7.67 5.19
N ILE A 75 3.72 6.59 5.53
CA ILE A 75 3.82 6.11 6.92
C ILE A 75 4.53 7.11 7.85
N SER A 76 5.37 8.00 7.30
CA SER A 76 6.18 8.97 8.05
C SER A 76 5.62 10.39 7.91
N GLY A 77 5.67 11.19 8.97
CA GLY A 77 5.18 12.57 8.96
C GLY A 77 6.07 13.56 8.20
N ASP A 78 7.34 13.22 8.01
CA ASP A 78 8.37 14.01 7.30
C ASP A 78 8.59 13.56 5.84
N ALA A 79 7.68 12.73 5.31
CA ALA A 79 7.79 12.13 3.98
C ALA A 79 7.94 13.15 2.84
N GLU A 80 7.36 14.35 2.96
CA GLU A 80 7.45 15.39 1.94
C GLU A 80 8.81 16.10 1.93
N SER A 81 9.52 16.13 3.06
CA SER A 81 10.83 16.75 3.20
C SER A 81 12.00 15.78 2.98
N ASP A 82 11.76 14.47 2.96
CA ASP A 82 12.82 13.48 2.74
C ASP A 82 13.28 13.47 1.26
N PRO A 83 14.57 13.66 0.98
CA PRO A 83 15.09 13.79 -0.39
C PRO A 83 15.19 12.45 -1.14
N ALA A 84 15.26 11.32 -0.43
CA ALA A 84 15.40 10.01 -1.07
C ALA A 84 14.08 9.60 -1.70
N LEU A 85 14.06 8.69 -2.68
CA LEU A 85 12.80 8.05 -3.11
C LEU A 85 12.36 7.00 -2.09
N TYR A 86 13.31 6.21 -1.60
CA TYR A 86 13.16 5.26 -0.50
C TYR A 86 13.88 5.81 0.73
N PRO A 87 13.16 6.39 1.70
CA PRO A 87 13.79 6.88 2.93
C PRO A 87 14.51 5.77 3.66
N SER A 88 15.62 6.09 4.32
CA SER A 88 16.35 5.18 5.21
C SER A 88 16.33 5.63 6.68
N GLY A 89 15.94 6.88 6.94
CA GLY A 89 15.84 7.44 8.29
C GLY A 89 14.67 6.86 9.10
N PRO A 90 14.60 7.14 10.42
CA PRO A 90 13.51 6.67 11.26
C PRO A 90 12.14 7.17 10.78
N ILE A 91 11.07 6.45 11.13
CA ILE A 91 9.70 6.95 10.92
C ILE A 91 9.38 8.02 11.96
N THR A 92 8.87 9.16 11.50
CA THR A 92 8.43 10.27 12.36
C THR A 92 6.90 10.26 12.56
N PRO A 93 6.39 10.74 13.71
CA PRO A 93 4.95 10.87 13.94
C PRO A 93 4.26 11.77 12.90
N GLY A 94 2.97 11.53 12.64
CA GLY A 94 2.16 12.36 11.73
C GLY A 94 2.03 11.83 10.31
N GLY A 95 2.51 10.62 10.02
CA GLY A 95 2.28 9.97 8.72
C GLY A 95 0.80 9.66 8.48
N ARG A 96 0.34 9.89 7.25
CA ARG A 96 -1.06 9.71 6.82
C ARG A 96 -1.48 8.24 6.69
N LEU A 97 -0.54 7.30 6.57
CA LEU A 97 -0.89 5.93 6.17
C LEU A 97 -1.86 5.23 7.14
N HIS A 98 -1.63 5.33 8.45
CA HIS A 98 -2.52 4.74 9.46
C HIS A 98 -3.92 5.35 9.40
N GLU A 99 -3.99 6.68 9.30
CA GLU A 99 -5.26 7.41 9.16
C GLU A 99 -6.03 6.94 7.93
N LEU A 100 -5.37 6.79 6.78
CA LEU A 100 -5.99 6.33 5.56
C LEU A 100 -6.54 4.90 5.69
N PHE A 101 -5.77 3.99 6.28
CA PHE A 101 -6.26 2.63 6.54
C PHE A 101 -7.43 2.60 7.52
N ASP A 102 -7.44 3.47 8.53
CA ASP A 102 -8.52 3.55 9.51
C ASP A 102 -9.82 4.12 8.91
N GLN A 103 -9.71 5.11 8.01
CA GLN A 103 -10.86 5.79 7.40
C GLN A 103 -11.45 5.04 6.18
N HIS A 104 -10.62 4.31 5.43
CA HIS A 104 -11.00 3.77 4.13
C HIS A 104 -10.94 2.24 4.12
N ALA A 105 -12.10 1.60 4.31
CA ALA A 105 -12.22 0.13 4.23
C ALA A 105 -11.84 -0.42 2.84
N ASN A 106 -11.95 0.41 1.80
CA ASN A 106 -11.56 0.09 0.43
C ASN A 106 -10.07 0.34 0.12
N LEU A 107 -9.26 0.75 1.12
CA LEU A 107 -7.80 0.80 1.01
C LEU A 107 -7.16 -0.51 1.46
N TRP A 108 -6.37 -1.09 0.57
CA TRP A 108 -5.50 -2.23 0.77
C TRP A 108 -4.07 -1.83 0.38
N ALA A 109 -3.07 -2.66 0.70
CA ALA A 109 -1.71 -2.46 0.20
C ALA A 109 -0.99 -3.77 -0.05
N ASP A 110 -0.06 -3.75 -1.01
CA ASP A 110 0.92 -4.81 -1.15
C ASP A 110 2.26 -4.43 -0.50
N LEU A 111 3.01 -5.44 -0.09
CA LEU A 111 4.31 -5.31 0.57
C LEU A 111 5.49 -5.40 -0.43
N SER A 112 5.22 -5.29 -1.73
CA SER A 112 6.17 -5.59 -2.80
C SER A 112 7.16 -4.45 -3.08
N ALA A 113 8.01 -4.65 -4.10
CA ALA A 113 9.02 -3.70 -4.59
C ALA A 113 10.08 -3.31 -3.56
N GLY A 114 10.18 -4.05 -2.45
CA GLY A 114 10.93 -3.62 -1.27
C GLY A 114 10.36 -2.36 -0.59
N SER A 115 9.28 -1.76 -1.10
CA SER A 115 8.70 -0.51 -0.61
C SER A 115 8.08 -0.70 0.78
N GLY A 116 7.17 -1.67 0.91
CA GLY A 116 6.54 -2.01 2.18
C GLY A 116 7.54 -2.55 3.20
N MET A 117 8.41 -3.46 2.77
CA MET A 117 9.50 -3.97 3.62
C MET A 117 10.41 -2.86 4.14
N ASN A 118 10.83 -1.92 3.28
CA ASN A 118 11.68 -0.80 3.68
C ASN A 118 10.98 0.09 4.71
N ALA A 119 9.73 0.48 4.44
CA ALA A 119 8.93 1.27 5.37
C ALA A 119 8.82 0.59 6.75
N LEU A 120 8.43 -0.68 6.78
CA LEU A 120 8.26 -1.44 8.02
C LEU A 120 9.57 -1.58 8.81
N LYS A 121 10.68 -1.92 8.14
CA LYS A 121 12.00 -2.05 8.79
C LYS A 121 12.47 -0.78 9.49
N ARG A 122 12.19 0.40 8.91
CA ARG A 122 12.53 1.70 9.53
C ARG A 122 11.81 1.94 10.86
N GLY A 123 10.64 1.32 11.05
CA GLY A 123 9.87 1.39 12.28
C GLY A 123 10.36 0.46 13.39
N GLY A 124 11.19 -0.53 13.06
CA GLY A 124 11.56 -1.63 13.95
C GLY A 124 10.52 -2.75 13.98
N ASP A 125 10.96 -3.95 14.34
CA ASP A 125 10.18 -5.19 14.18
C ASP A 125 8.88 -5.20 15.00
N ASP A 126 8.89 -4.66 16.22
CA ASP A 126 7.67 -4.57 17.06
C ASP A 126 6.59 -3.69 16.42
N ARG A 127 7.00 -2.54 15.86
CA ARG A 127 6.06 -1.63 15.18
C ARG A 127 5.60 -2.19 13.85
N ALA A 128 6.48 -2.87 13.13
CA ALA A 128 6.14 -3.57 11.90
C ALA A 128 5.11 -4.67 12.16
N ALA A 129 5.33 -5.50 13.18
CA ALA A 129 4.40 -6.55 13.59
C ALA A 129 3.05 -5.96 13.99
N ALA A 130 3.03 -4.93 14.83
CA ALA A 130 1.79 -4.26 15.24
C ALA A 130 1.00 -3.67 14.06
N PHE A 131 1.69 -3.05 13.08
CA PHE A 131 1.04 -2.54 11.87
C PHE A 131 0.43 -3.68 11.04
N ILE A 132 1.20 -4.74 10.81
CA ILE A 132 0.75 -5.87 10.00
C ILE A 132 -0.42 -6.59 10.67
N GLU A 133 -0.38 -6.80 11.99
CA GLU A 133 -1.49 -7.44 12.71
C GLU A 133 -2.75 -6.57 12.71
N ARG A 134 -2.61 -5.25 12.90
CA ARG A 134 -3.75 -4.33 12.89
C ARG A 134 -4.48 -4.28 11.55
N TYR A 135 -3.75 -4.37 10.43
CA TYR A 135 -4.30 -4.28 9.08
C TYR A 135 -4.21 -5.60 8.32
N ALA A 136 -4.12 -6.72 9.04
CA ALA A 136 -3.80 -8.03 8.49
C ALA A 136 -4.75 -8.44 7.35
N ASP A 137 -6.01 -8.06 7.42
CA ASP A 137 -7.08 -8.37 6.47
C ASP A 137 -7.04 -7.56 5.17
N ARG A 138 -6.15 -6.56 5.07
CA ARG A 138 -6.03 -5.66 3.90
C ARG A 138 -4.59 -5.50 3.39
N LEU A 139 -3.70 -6.39 3.82
CA LEU A 139 -2.32 -6.46 3.36
C LEU A 139 -2.08 -7.68 2.46
N LEU A 140 -1.31 -7.49 1.41
CA LEU A 140 -1.04 -8.50 0.40
C LEU A 140 0.46 -8.78 0.28
N PHE A 141 0.80 -10.07 0.27
CA PHE A 141 2.12 -10.49 -0.15
C PHE A 141 2.27 -10.33 -1.68
N GLY A 142 3.30 -9.59 -2.10
CA GLY A 142 3.74 -9.46 -3.48
C GLY A 142 5.24 -9.19 -3.48
N ARG A 143 5.95 -9.50 -4.56
CA ARG A 143 7.41 -9.34 -4.61
C ARG A 143 7.86 -8.17 -5.47
N ASP A 144 7.32 -8.06 -6.68
CA ASP A 144 7.76 -7.09 -7.71
C ASP A 144 9.28 -7.15 -8.02
N CYS A 145 9.92 -8.26 -7.65
CA CYS A 145 11.33 -8.54 -7.93
C CYS A 145 11.62 -10.03 -7.69
N TYR A 146 12.82 -10.46 -8.11
CA TYR A 146 13.33 -11.79 -7.78
C TYR A 146 13.80 -11.87 -6.32
N GLY A 147 13.89 -13.09 -5.78
CA GLY A 147 14.39 -13.33 -4.43
C GLY A 147 13.31 -13.57 -3.38
N GLY A 148 13.73 -13.51 -2.12
CA GLY A 148 12.93 -13.91 -0.95
C GLY A 148 13.15 -13.05 0.28
N ASP A 149 13.67 -11.82 0.12
CA ASP A 149 13.94 -10.94 1.26
C ASP A 149 12.66 -10.57 2.01
N LEU A 150 11.57 -10.27 1.29
CA LEU A 150 10.28 -9.97 1.91
C LEU A 150 9.77 -11.14 2.73
N ILE A 151 9.75 -12.37 2.19
CA ILE A 151 9.21 -13.52 2.93
C ILE A 151 10.08 -13.86 4.14
N ARG A 152 11.42 -13.82 4.01
CA ARG A 152 12.33 -13.99 5.15
C ARG A 152 12.09 -12.94 6.24
N TYR A 153 11.85 -11.69 5.86
CA TYR A 153 11.54 -10.64 6.81
C TYR A 153 10.20 -10.86 7.52
N LEU A 154 9.15 -11.21 6.77
CA LEU A 154 7.84 -11.52 7.37
C LEU A 154 7.91 -12.76 8.27
N ASP A 155 8.72 -13.76 7.92
CA ASP A 155 8.96 -14.95 8.73
C ASP A 155 9.72 -14.64 10.03
N SER A 156 10.61 -13.63 10.03
CA SER A 156 11.33 -13.23 11.25
C SER A 156 10.50 -12.40 12.23
N LEU A 157 9.41 -11.76 11.79
CA LEU A 157 8.54 -10.98 12.66
C LEU A 157 7.69 -11.89 13.58
N PRO A 158 7.36 -11.46 14.81
CA PRO A 158 6.53 -12.23 15.74
C PRO A 158 5.03 -12.16 15.39
N LEU A 159 4.66 -12.47 14.15
CA LEU A 159 3.27 -12.47 13.67
C LEU A 159 2.55 -13.77 14.05
N ASN A 160 1.31 -13.66 14.51
CA ASN A 160 0.44 -14.83 14.72
C ASN A 160 0.05 -15.54 13.40
N ASP A 161 -0.34 -16.81 13.49
CA ASP A 161 -0.63 -17.64 12.32
C ASP A 161 -1.79 -17.11 11.47
N THR A 162 -2.82 -16.54 12.09
CA THR A 162 -3.96 -15.95 11.39
C THR A 162 -3.51 -14.77 10.52
N THR A 163 -2.70 -13.88 11.08
CA THR A 163 -2.11 -12.74 10.35
C THR A 163 -1.28 -13.24 9.17
N ARG A 164 -0.44 -14.26 9.36
CA ARG A 164 0.36 -14.85 8.26
C ARG A 164 -0.52 -15.39 7.16
N GLN A 165 -1.58 -16.13 7.50
CA GLN A 165 -2.50 -16.70 6.52
C GLN A 165 -3.20 -15.61 5.69
N TYR A 166 -3.61 -14.51 6.33
CA TYR A 166 -4.20 -13.37 5.64
C TYR A 166 -3.23 -12.77 4.63
N VAL A 167 -2.06 -12.34 5.11
CA VAL A 167 -1.08 -11.63 4.30
C VAL A 167 -0.54 -12.50 3.16
N TYR A 168 -0.25 -13.78 3.43
CA TYR A 168 0.40 -14.66 2.46
C TYR A 168 -0.54 -15.17 1.36
N CYS A 169 -1.84 -15.31 1.63
CA CYS A 169 -2.73 -15.96 0.66
C CYS A 169 -4.20 -15.58 0.75
N GLN A 170 -4.81 -15.58 1.94
CA GLN A 170 -6.27 -15.50 2.04
C GLN A 170 -6.81 -14.16 1.51
N ASN A 171 -6.09 -13.06 1.74
CA ASN A 171 -6.48 -11.76 1.21
C ASN A 171 -6.49 -11.73 -0.32
N ALA A 172 -5.45 -12.25 -0.97
CA ALA A 172 -5.41 -12.35 -2.43
C ALA A 172 -6.56 -13.22 -2.96
N ARG A 173 -6.89 -14.33 -2.28
CA ARG A 173 -8.03 -15.20 -2.63
C ARG A 173 -9.39 -14.53 -2.51
N ARG A 174 -9.56 -13.61 -1.55
CA ARG A 174 -10.80 -12.82 -1.38
C ARG A 174 -11.01 -11.82 -2.51
N LEU A 175 -9.93 -11.32 -3.09
CA LEU A 175 -9.96 -10.28 -4.11
C LEU A 175 -10.12 -10.82 -5.54
N ILE A 176 -9.85 -12.10 -5.78
CA ILE A 176 -10.02 -12.73 -7.08
C ILE A 176 -11.34 -13.52 -7.12
N PRO A 177 -12.16 -13.38 -8.17
CA PRO A 177 -13.30 -14.25 -8.35
C PRO A 177 -12.79 -15.68 -8.57
N LEU A 178 -13.06 -16.57 -7.61
CA LEU A 178 -12.79 -17.99 -7.79
C LEU A 178 -13.85 -18.59 -8.73
N PRO A 179 -13.46 -19.48 -9.66
CA PRO A 179 -14.42 -20.23 -10.46
C PRO A 179 -15.43 -20.96 -9.56
N VAL A 180 -16.70 -20.97 -9.99
CA VAL A 180 -17.78 -21.68 -9.30
C VAL A 180 -17.36 -23.15 -9.09
N GLY A 181 -17.27 -23.58 -7.84
CA GLY A 181 -16.89 -24.96 -7.46
C GLY A 181 -15.62 -25.10 -6.61
N GLN A 182 -14.86 -24.03 -6.35
CA GLN A 182 -13.72 -24.04 -5.41
C GLN A 182 -13.94 -23.18 -4.16
N HIS A 183 -15.18 -23.11 -3.66
CA HIS A 183 -15.40 -22.67 -2.29
C HIS A 183 -15.00 -23.83 -1.36
N GLY A 184 -13.71 -23.89 -1.04
CA GLY A 184 -13.25 -24.70 0.08
C GLY A 184 -14.03 -24.27 1.31
N SER A 185 -14.83 -25.20 1.84
CA SER A 185 -15.44 -25.11 3.17
C SER A 185 -14.33 -24.84 4.18
N ALA A 186 -14.17 -23.58 4.57
CA ALA A 186 -13.42 -23.21 5.75
C ALA A 186 -14.31 -22.23 6.52
N LEU A 187 -14.63 -22.64 7.76
CA LEU A 187 -15.44 -21.97 8.80
C LEU A 187 -16.87 -22.52 8.94
N GLN A 188 -16.96 -23.68 9.61
CA GLN A 188 -17.86 -23.84 10.77
C GLN A 188 -17.06 -23.52 12.03
#